data_AF-D9X0M2-F1
#
_entry.id   AF-D9X0M2-F1
#
_cell.length_a   1.000
_cell.length_b   1.000
_cell.length_c   1.000
_cell.angle_alpha   90.00
_cell.angle_beta   90.00
_cell.angle_gamma   90.00
#
_symmetry.space_group_name_H-M   'P 1'
#
loop_
_entity.id
_entity.type
_entity.pdbx_description
1 polymer ?
#
loop_
_entity_poly.entity_id
_entity_poly.type
_entity_poly.pdbx_seq_one_letter_code
_entity_poly.pdbx_strand_id
1 'polypeptide(L)'
;MKASAFVYPWDVNGDPEAPARIAGLGVDQVTLAAAYHSTRALTPRHPRHRIVTAEHAAVLYPAGDRWDGRELRPYQAGGWAPGDAFGEAAAALTDAGLEVHTWVVLAHNSRLGAEHPGTSVVNAYGDRYPWAPCIAQPATRAYLIDLAAEAAVRPRGARHGA
;
A
#
# COMPACT_ATOMS: atom_id res chain seq x y z
N MET A 1 3.76 -24.82 -7.45
CA MET A 1 2.68 -23.80 -7.45
C MET A 1 3.27 -22.53 -6.88
N LYS A 2 3.08 -21.36 -7.51
CA LYS A 2 3.59 -20.09 -6.94
C LYS A 2 2.60 -19.58 -5.89
N ALA A 3 3.06 -19.34 -4.67
CA ALA A 3 2.25 -18.81 -3.57
C ALA A 3 2.92 -17.56 -3.01
N SER A 4 2.11 -16.57 -2.62
CA SER A 4 2.56 -15.30 -2.03
C SER A 4 1.75 -14.97 -0.79
N ALA A 5 2.42 -14.51 0.27
CA ALA A 5 1.76 -13.97 1.45
C ALA A 5 1.48 -12.48 1.27
N PHE A 6 0.24 -12.04 1.58
CA PHE A 6 -0.09 -10.62 1.66
C PHE A 6 0.35 -10.07 3.01
N VAL A 7 1.15 -9.02 2.99
CA VAL A 7 1.81 -8.48 4.18
C VAL A 7 1.69 -6.96 4.18
N TYR A 8 1.50 -6.35 5.34
CA TYR A 8 1.64 -4.90 5.51
C TYR A 8 3.03 -4.55 6.04
N PRO A 9 3.58 -3.36 5.73
CA PRO A 9 4.84 -2.91 6.32
C PRO A 9 4.86 -2.95 7.85
N TRP A 10 3.74 -2.63 8.50
CA TRP A 10 3.61 -2.66 9.96
C TRP A 10 3.56 -4.07 10.57
N ASP A 11 3.51 -5.14 9.77
CA ASP A 11 3.72 -6.51 10.25
C ASP A 11 5.22 -6.84 10.36
N VAL A 12 6.09 -6.08 9.69
CA VAL A 12 7.53 -6.33 9.56
C VAL A 12 8.36 -5.29 10.33
N ASN A 13 8.06 -4.01 10.15
CA ASN A 13 8.90 -2.93 10.67
C ASN A 13 8.89 -2.89 12.20
N GLY A 14 10.06 -3.07 12.79
CA GLY A 14 10.26 -3.19 14.23
C GLY A 14 9.84 -4.55 14.81
N ASP A 15 9.77 -5.60 13.98
CA ASP A 15 9.74 -7.01 14.37
C ASP A 15 10.87 -7.77 13.65
N PRO A 16 12.04 -7.95 14.30
CA PRO A 16 13.20 -8.61 13.68
C PRO A 16 12.93 -10.05 13.23
N GLU A 17 11.96 -10.72 13.85
CA GLU A 17 11.64 -12.12 13.60
C GLU A 17 10.58 -12.27 12.49
N ALA A 18 9.93 -11.19 12.06
CA ALA A 18 8.88 -11.25 11.05
C ALA A 18 9.33 -11.81 9.70
N PRO A 19 10.46 -11.37 9.10
CA PRO A 19 10.89 -11.89 7.80
C PRO A 19 11.13 -13.40 7.82
N ALA A 20 11.86 -13.90 8.82
CA ALA A 20 12.15 -15.33 8.97
C ALA A 20 10.87 -16.16 9.18
N ARG A 21 9.92 -15.65 9.99
CA ARG A 21 8.62 -16.32 10.17
C ARG A 21 7.79 -16.37 8.90
N ILE A 22 7.84 -15.33 8.06
CA ILE A 22 7.13 -15.29 6.78
C ILE A 22 7.78 -16.26 5.78
N ALA A 23 9.11 -16.28 5.69
CA ALA A 23 9.84 -17.26 4.88
C ALA A 23 9.56 -18.70 5.32
N GLY A 24 9.47 -18.94 6.64
CA GLY A 24 9.10 -20.23 7.23
C GLY A 24 7.70 -20.74 6.89
N LEU A 25 6.83 -19.93 6.25
CA LEU A 25 5.55 -20.40 5.71
C LEU A 25 5.72 -21.27 4.46
N GLY A 26 6.93 -21.34 3.89
CA GLY A 26 7.20 -22.08 2.65
C GLY A 26 6.75 -21.33 1.39
N VAL A 27 6.59 -20.01 1.47
CA VAL A 27 6.32 -19.14 0.31
C VAL A 27 7.63 -18.56 -0.22
N ASP A 28 7.72 -18.42 -1.54
CA ASP A 28 8.87 -17.81 -2.20
C ASP A 28 8.69 -16.29 -2.41
N GLN A 29 7.48 -15.79 -2.19
CA GLN A 29 7.06 -14.44 -2.56
C GLN A 29 6.19 -13.79 -1.49
N VAL A 30 6.23 -12.47 -1.46
CA VAL A 30 5.36 -11.63 -0.63
C VAL A 30 4.76 -10.51 -1.47
N THR A 31 3.48 -10.23 -1.23
CA THR A 31 2.73 -9.14 -1.85
C THR A 31 2.55 -8.06 -0.78
N LEU A 32 3.49 -7.11 -0.74
CA LEU A 32 3.65 -6.10 0.29
C LEU A 32 2.84 -4.83 -0.04
N ALA A 33 2.04 -4.33 0.91
CA ALA A 33 1.28 -3.11 0.74
C ALA A 33 2.17 -1.89 0.47
N ALA A 34 2.05 -1.32 -0.73
CA ALA A 34 2.72 -0.09 -1.14
C ALA A 34 1.76 1.10 -1.12
N ALA A 35 0.48 0.89 -1.47
CA ALA A 35 -0.59 1.85 -1.24
C ALA A 35 -1.86 1.09 -0.82
N TYR A 36 -2.49 1.54 0.25
CA TYR A 36 -3.63 0.82 0.84
C TYR A 36 -4.71 1.77 1.36
N HIS A 37 -5.94 1.29 1.47
CA HIS A 37 -7.06 2.07 2.02
C HIS A 37 -7.08 2.06 3.55
N SER A 38 -8.00 2.83 4.15
CA SER A 38 -8.20 2.83 5.61
C SER A 38 -8.56 1.44 6.12
N THR A 39 -7.94 0.98 7.20
CA THR A 39 -8.20 -0.34 7.77
C THR A 39 -7.85 -0.38 9.26
N ARG A 40 -8.45 -1.32 10.00
CA ARG A 40 -7.96 -1.75 11.30
C ARG A 40 -7.41 -3.16 11.13
N ALA A 41 -6.09 -3.27 11.11
CA ALA A 41 -5.40 -4.53 10.90
C ALA A 41 -5.01 -5.15 12.25
N LEU A 42 -5.24 -6.45 12.40
CA LEU A 42 -4.71 -7.22 13.52
C LEU A 42 -3.28 -7.66 13.22
N THR A 43 -2.38 -7.44 14.18
CA THR A 43 -0.95 -7.76 14.08
C THR A 43 -0.54 -8.72 15.20
N PRO A 44 -1.13 -9.92 15.27
CA PRO A 44 -1.13 -10.76 16.47
C PRO A 44 0.27 -11.19 16.92
N ARG A 45 1.23 -11.27 15.99
CA ARG A 45 2.61 -11.70 16.29
C ARG A 45 3.58 -10.54 16.52
N HIS A 46 3.20 -9.30 16.20
CA HIS A 46 4.11 -8.15 16.27
C HIS A 46 4.41 -7.75 17.74
N PRO A 47 5.67 -7.51 18.13
CA PRO A 47 6.04 -7.29 19.54
C PRO A 47 5.55 -5.96 20.12
N ARG A 48 5.36 -4.93 19.30
CA ARG A 48 5.06 -3.56 19.76
C ARG A 48 3.59 -3.15 19.68
N HIS A 49 2.79 -3.85 18.87
CA HIS A 49 1.39 -3.49 18.63
C HIS A 49 0.59 -4.72 18.24
N ARG A 50 -0.69 -4.72 18.61
CA ARG A 50 -1.65 -5.80 18.28
C ARG A 50 -2.67 -5.36 17.25
N ILE A 51 -2.86 -4.05 17.10
CA ILE A 51 -3.80 -3.45 16.17
C ILE A 51 -3.11 -2.22 15.57
N VAL A 52 -3.20 -2.08 14.25
CA VAL A 52 -2.85 -0.85 13.54
C VAL A 52 -4.11 -0.25 12.96
N THR A 53 -4.33 1.04 13.20
CA THR A 53 -5.41 1.80 12.55
C THR A 53 -4.79 2.70 11.49
N ALA A 54 -4.97 2.32 10.22
CA ALA A 54 -4.70 3.18 9.07
C ALA A 54 -5.94 4.04 8.82
N GLU A 55 -5.83 5.34 9.05
CA GLU A 55 -6.99 6.24 9.12
C GLU A 55 -7.57 6.59 7.74
N HIS A 56 -6.72 6.62 6.72
CA HIS A 56 -7.10 6.94 5.35
C HIS A 56 -6.29 6.12 4.34
N ALA A 57 -6.71 6.20 3.08
CA ALA A 57 -5.94 5.59 2.00
C ALA A 57 -4.64 6.35 1.76
N ALA A 58 -3.51 5.67 1.83
CA ALA A 58 -2.19 6.27 1.77
C ALA A 58 -1.19 5.43 0.98
N VAL A 59 -0.17 6.08 0.41
CA VAL A 59 1.08 5.40 0.07
C VAL A 59 1.89 5.17 1.33
N LEU A 60 2.59 4.03 1.38
CA LEU A 60 3.43 3.61 2.51
C LEU A 60 4.92 3.82 2.20
N TYR A 61 5.22 4.70 1.24
CA TYR A 61 6.54 5.13 0.79
C TYR A 61 6.51 6.64 0.50
N PRO A 62 7.66 7.32 0.45
CA PRO A 62 7.72 8.73 0.10
C PRO A 62 7.27 8.94 -1.35
N ALA A 63 6.20 9.72 -1.54
CA ALA A 63 5.69 10.02 -2.88
C ALA A 63 6.69 10.90 -3.65
N GLY A 64 6.83 10.67 -4.95
CA GLY A 64 7.81 11.40 -5.78
C GLY A 64 7.33 12.78 -6.26
N ASP A 65 8.25 13.57 -6.80
CA ASP A 65 7.99 14.94 -7.28
C ASP A 65 6.96 15.02 -8.42
N ARG A 66 6.60 13.88 -9.04
CA ARG A 66 5.56 13.81 -10.10
C ARG A 66 4.18 14.28 -9.63
N TRP A 67 3.97 14.37 -8.32
CA TRP A 67 2.72 14.81 -7.71
C TRP A 67 2.66 16.31 -7.44
N ASP A 68 3.76 17.04 -7.64
CA ASP A 68 3.85 18.47 -7.37
C ASP A 68 2.85 19.26 -8.22
N GLY A 69 2.11 20.15 -7.57
CA GLY A 69 1.07 20.96 -8.21
C GLY A 69 -0.17 20.20 -8.68
N ARG A 70 -0.24 18.87 -8.49
CA ARG A 70 -1.42 18.08 -8.86
C ARG A 70 -2.53 18.23 -7.83
N GLU A 71 -3.76 18.42 -8.33
CA GLU A 71 -4.96 18.40 -7.51
C GLU A 71 -5.13 17.03 -6.84
N LEU A 72 -5.19 15.96 -7.63
CA LEU A 72 -5.25 14.59 -7.13
C LEU A 72 -3.84 14.03 -6.95
N ARG A 73 -3.50 13.68 -5.71
CA ARG A 73 -2.19 13.12 -5.31
C ARG A 73 -2.36 12.15 -4.14
N PRO A 74 -1.47 11.16 -3.98
CA PRO A 74 -1.58 10.20 -2.89
C PRO A 74 -1.33 10.89 -1.55
N TYR A 75 -2.06 10.45 -0.51
CA TYR A 75 -1.78 10.89 0.85
C TYR A 75 -0.60 10.10 1.41
N GLN A 76 0.20 10.78 2.23
CA GLN A 76 1.23 10.12 3.03
C GLN A 76 0.60 9.36 4.19
N ALA A 77 1.26 8.27 4.59
CA ALA A 77 0.95 7.61 5.84
C ALA A 77 1.38 8.50 7.02
N GLY A 78 0.52 8.60 8.04
CA GLY A 78 0.81 9.32 9.27
C GLY A 78 1.64 8.44 10.23
N GLY A 79 1.38 8.58 11.53
CA GLY A 79 2.12 7.87 12.57
C GLY A 79 2.02 6.34 12.53
N TRP A 80 1.09 5.75 11.77
CA TRP A 80 0.94 4.28 11.67
C TRP A 80 1.93 3.61 10.70
N ALA A 81 2.52 4.37 9.78
CA ALA A 81 3.56 3.87 8.86
C ALA A 81 4.46 5.05 8.44
N PRO A 82 5.31 5.55 9.34
CA PRO A 82 6.11 6.74 9.08
C PRO A 82 7.25 6.47 8.08
N GLY A 83 7.66 7.51 7.34
CA GLY A 83 8.81 7.46 6.45
C GLY A 83 8.62 6.50 5.28
N ASP A 84 9.68 5.78 4.91
CA ASP A 84 9.64 4.73 3.88
C ASP A 84 9.35 3.35 4.47
N ALA A 85 8.15 3.21 5.05
CA ALA A 85 7.76 1.97 5.71
C ALA A 85 7.80 0.77 4.74
N PHE A 86 7.35 0.96 3.49
CA PHE A 86 7.44 -0.05 2.43
C PHE A 86 8.89 -0.44 2.16
N GLY A 87 9.79 0.53 1.95
CA GLY A 87 11.19 0.27 1.63
C GLY A 87 11.92 -0.50 2.73
N GLU A 88 11.70 -0.13 4.00
CA GLU A 88 12.25 -0.83 5.16
C GLU A 88 11.76 -2.29 5.21
N ALA A 89 10.44 -2.52 5.09
CA ALA A 89 9.87 -3.86 5.10
C ALA A 89 10.37 -4.69 3.91
N ALA A 90 10.41 -4.09 2.71
CA ALA A 90 10.84 -4.75 1.49
C ALA A 90 12.30 -5.22 1.59
N ALA A 91 13.19 -4.39 2.14
CA ALA A 91 14.58 -4.76 2.39
C ALA A 91 14.69 -5.95 3.34
N ALA A 92 14.04 -5.89 4.50
CA ALA A 92 14.07 -6.97 5.49
C ALA A 92 13.50 -8.30 4.95
N LEU A 93 12.44 -8.24 4.15
CA LEU A 93 11.86 -9.42 3.49
C LEU A 93 12.78 -9.99 2.42
N THR A 94 13.44 -9.12 1.65
CA THR A 94 14.41 -9.52 0.62
C THR A 94 15.64 -10.19 1.23
N ASP A 95 16.16 -9.65 2.33
CA ASP A 95 17.30 -10.21 3.07
C ASP A 95 16.99 -11.61 3.63
N ALA A 96 15.70 -11.90 3.88
CA ALA A 96 15.22 -13.23 4.24
C ALA A 96 14.98 -14.16 3.04
N GLY A 97 15.32 -13.73 1.83
CA GLY A 97 15.21 -14.52 0.59
C GLY A 97 13.85 -14.48 -0.11
N LEU A 98 12.95 -13.57 0.29
CA LEU A 98 11.62 -13.46 -0.31
C LEU A 98 11.61 -12.50 -1.49
N GLU A 99 10.92 -12.89 -2.58
CA GLU A 99 10.64 -11.99 -3.70
C GLU A 99 9.49 -11.04 -3.33
N VAL A 100 9.74 -9.73 -3.38
CA VAL A 100 8.76 -8.71 -2.98
C VAL A 100 8.01 -8.15 -4.20
N HIS A 101 6.69 -8.29 -4.19
CA HIS A 101 5.75 -7.64 -5.11
C HIS A 101 4.99 -6.53 -4.41
N THR A 102 4.56 -5.53 -5.18
CA THR A 102 3.80 -4.39 -4.65
C THR A 102 2.30 -4.66 -4.71
N TRP A 103 1.63 -4.39 -3.60
CA TRP A 103 0.18 -4.39 -3.49
C TRP A 103 -0.33 -2.97 -3.46
N VAL A 104 -1.21 -2.64 -4.40
CA VAL A 104 -1.72 -1.28 -4.61
C VAL A 104 -3.23 -1.32 -4.67
N VAL A 105 -3.88 -0.69 -3.71
CA VAL A 105 -5.32 -0.36 -3.80
C VAL A 105 -5.45 0.96 -4.54
N LEU A 106 -6.21 0.94 -5.64
CA LEU A 106 -6.38 2.08 -6.53
C LEU A 106 -7.70 2.82 -6.24
N ALA A 107 -8.83 2.28 -6.68
CA ALA A 107 -10.13 2.95 -6.66
C ALA A 107 -10.92 2.71 -5.36
N HIS A 108 -10.25 2.78 -4.19
CA HIS A 108 -10.90 2.78 -2.88
C HIS A 108 -10.26 3.84 -1.97
N ASN A 109 -10.85 5.03 -1.89
CA ASN A 109 -10.26 6.15 -1.15
C ASN A 109 -11.34 7.12 -0.63
N SER A 110 -11.83 6.88 0.59
CA SER A 110 -12.86 7.70 1.24
C SER A 110 -12.42 9.14 1.47
N ARG A 111 -11.13 9.37 1.76
CA ARG A 111 -10.59 10.72 2.00
C ARG A 111 -10.59 11.54 0.72
N LEU A 112 -10.15 10.94 -0.39
CA LEU A 112 -10.16 11.57 -1.71
C LEU A 112 -11.58 11.98 -2.13
N GLY A 113 -12.57 11.10 -1.97
CA GLY A 113 -13.95 11.45 -2.32
C GLY A 113 -14.61 12.41 -1.33
N ALA A 114 -14.13 12.52 -0.09
CA ALA A 114 -14.57 13.55 0.85
C ALA A 114 -14.00 14.94 0.48
N GLU A 115 -12.71 15.02 0.14
CA GLU A 115 -12.04 16.27 -0.25
C GLU A 115 -12.40 16.70 -1.68
N HIS A 116 -12.63 15.74 -2.59
CA HIS A 116 -13.02 15.98 -3.98
C HIS A 116 -14.27 15.18 -4.36
N PRO A 117 -15.48 15.57 -3.89
CA PRO A 117 -16.71 14.82 -4.12
C PRO A 117 -17.01 14.55 -5.58
N GLY A 118 -16.62 15.46 -6.48
CA GLY A 118 -16.77 15.31 -7.93
C GLY A 118 -16.10 14.07 -8.51
N THR A 119 -15.09 13.51 -7.82
CA THR A 119 -14.41 12.29 -8.27
C THR A 119 -15.21 11.02 -8.01
N SER A 120 -16.17 11.01 -7.08
CA SER A 120 -16.85 9.81 -6.65
C SER A 120 -17.87 9.29 -7.67
N VAL A 121 -18.02 7.96 -7.72
CA VAL A 121 -19.16 7.30 -8.37
C VAL A 121 -20.47 7.79 -7.75
N VAL A 122 -21.47 8.03 -8.60
CA VAL A 122 -22.85 8.27 -8.22
C VAL A 122 -23.69 7.15 -8.85
N ASN A 123 -24.50 6.48 -8.05
CA ASN A 123 -25.34 5.38 -8.54
C ASN A 123 -26.57 5.91 -9.31
N ALA A 124 -27.37 4.99 -9.87
CA ALA A 124 -28.57 5.34 -10.65
C ALA A 124 -29.67 6.06 -9.85
N TYR A 125 -29.59 6.06 -8.52
CA TYR A 125 -30.54 6.69 -7.61
C TYR A 125 -30.06 8.06 -7.09
N GLY A 126 -28.84 8.47 -7.46
CA GLY A 126 -28.25 9.72 -6.99
C GLY A 126 -27.37 9.60 -5.75
N ASP A 127 -27.18 8.40 -5.18
CA ASP A 127 -26.30 8.23 -4.02
C ASP A 127 -24.84 8.30 -4.46
N ARG A 128 -24.07 9.14 -3.75
CA ARG A 128 -22.63 9.24 -3.93
C ARG A 128 -21.91 8.20 -3.07
N TYR A 129 -20.85 7.62 -3.62
CA TYR A 129 -19.95 6.72 -2.90
C TYR A 129 -18.59 7.40 -2.65
N PRO A 130 -18.40 8.12 -1.52
CA PRO A 130 -17.14 8.81 -1.22
C PRO A 130 -15.90 7.92 -1.26
N TRP A 131 -16.05 6.62 -0.97
CA TRP A 131 -14.96 5.64 -1.02
C TRP A 131 -14.60 5.18 -2.43
N ALA A 132 -15.43 5.44 -3.45
CA ALA A 132 -15.25 4.89 -4.80
C ALA A 132 -14.99 6.00 -5.83
N PRO A 133 -13.73 6.37 -6.10
CA PRO A 133 -13.38 7.22 -7.23
C PRO A 133 -13.84 6.62 -8.57
N CYS A 134 -14.46 7.44 -9.41
CA CYS A 134 -14.95 7.06 -10.72
C CYS A 134 -13.81 6.93 -11.73
N ILE A 135 -13.44 5.69 -12.04
CA ILE A 135 -12.34 5.36 -12.96
C ILE A 135 -12.60 5.78 -14.42
N ALA A 136 -13.84 6.14 -14.76
CA ALA A 136 -14.19 6.65 -16.08
C ALA A 136 -13.81 8.13 -16.26
N GLN A 137 -13.57 8.88 -15.16
CA GLN A 137 -13.15 10.28 -15.25
C GLN A 137 -11.67 10.38 -15.63
N PRO A 138 -11.30 11.22 -16.61
CA PRO A 138 -9.91 11.36 -17.05
C PRO A 138 -8.92 11.71 -15.92
N ALA A 139 -9.28 12.63 -15.03
CA ALA A 139 -8.44 13.04 -13.90
C ALA A 139 -8.18 11.89 -12.92
N THR A 140 -9.23 11.16 -12.51
CA THR A 140 -9.13 9.98 -11.66
C THR A 140 -8.29 8.89 -12.33
N ARG A 141 -8.53 8.60 -13.61
CA ARG A 141 -7.76 7.59 -14.34
C ARG A 141 -6.27 7.95 -14.41
N ALA A 142 -5.94 9.21 -14.69
CA ALA A 142 -4.55 9.68 -14.70
C ALA A 142 -3.89 9.51 -13.32
N TYR A 143 -4.57 9.91 -12.25
CA TYR A 143 -4.12 9.69 -10.88
C TYR A 143 -3.83 8.20 -10.58
N LEU A 144 -4.73 7.29 -10.95
CA LEU A 144 -4.57 5.85 -10.68
C LEU A 144 -3.45 5.22 -11.52
N ILE A 145 -3.27 5.62 -12.77
CA ILE A 145 -2.17 5.15 -13.62
C ILE A 145 -0.82 5.58 -13.04
N ASP A 146 -0.69 6.85 -12.66
CA ASP A 146 0.55 7.36 -12.09
C ASP A 146 0.86 6.71 -10.73
N LEU A 147 -0.15 6.46 -9.91
CA LEU A 147 0.00 5.76 -8.63
C LEU A 147 0.47 4.32 -8.84
N ALA A 148 -0.13 3.61 -9.80
CA ALA A 148 0.27 2.26 -10.15
C ALA A 148 1.72 2.23 -10.69
N ALA A 149 2.08 3.18 -11.56
CA ALA A 149 3.42 3.26 -12.15
C ALA A 149 4.49 3.58 -11.09
N GLU A 150 4.24 4.55 -10.20
CA GLU A 150 5.17 4.90 -9.12
C GLU A 150 5.36 3.75 -8.13
N ALA A 151 4.27 3.08 -7.75
CA ALA A 151 4.32 1.91 -6.88
C ALA A 151 5.02 0.72 -7.57
N ALA A 152 4.84 0.52 -8.87
CA ALA A 152 5.40 -0.63 -9.60
C ALA A 152 6.92 -0.64 -9.62
N VAL A 153 7.57 0.53 -9.62
CA VAL A 153 9.04 0.67 -9.68
C VAL A 153 9.70 0.73 -8.30
N ARG A 154 8.93 0.63 -7.20
CA ARG A 154 9.53 0.54 -5.86
C ARG A 154 10.46 -0.67 -5.80
N PRO A 155 11.58 -0.59 -5.04
CA PRO A 155 12.55 -1.67 -4.96
C PRO A 155 11.86 -3.01 -4.71
N ARG A 156 11.93 -3.88 -5.70
CA ARG A 156 11.58 -5.30 -5.57
C ARG A 156 12.89 -5.98 -5.26
N GLY A 157 12.98 -6.72 -4.16
CA GLY A 157 14.16 -7.54 -3.90
C GLY A 157 14.51 -8.37 -5.12
N ALA A 158 15.63 -8.08 -5.77
CA ALA A 158 16.10 -8.90 -6.86
C ALA A 158 16.76 -10.13 -6.25
N ARG A 159 16.40 -11.33 -6.71
CA ARG A 159 17.20 -12.53 -6.42
C ARG A 159 18.58 -12.31 -7.03
N HIS A 160 19.60 -12.16 -6.20
CA HIS A 160 20.97 -12.42 -6.65
C HIS A 160 21.06 -13.93 -6.89
N GLY A 161 21.01 -14.33 -8.16
CA GLY A 161 21.21 -15.73 -8.55
C GLY A 161 22.59 -16.20 -8.11
N ALA A 162 22.62 -17.35 -7.44
CA ALA A 162 23.81 -18.16 -7.25
C ALA A 162 24.16 -18.90 -8.55
#